data_AF-A0A846C525-F1
#
_entry.id   AF-A0A846C525-F1
#
_cell.length_a   1.000
_cell.length_b   1.000
_cell.length_c   1.000
_cell.angle_alpha   90.00
_cell.angle_beta   90.00
_cell.angle_gamma   90.00
#
_symmetry.space_group_name_H-M   'P 1'
#
loop_
_entity.id
_entity.type
_entity.pdbx_description
1 polymer ?
#
loop_
_entity_poly.entity_id
_entity_poly.type
_entity_poly.pdbx_seq_one_letter_code
_entity_poly.pdbx_strand_id
1 'polypeptide(L)'
;MGILSPINKNAGEGRIKYEKKRQHILSSYTNFVEIDLLRQGNSMITLNQNIKRDYCILVSPSNQRPQAYLYAFNIQDMIPVFTLPLLPEDSEITLDLQSILHQVYDQGRYDLIIDYQQKIIPALSKNDSIWAENILKKQGLR
;
A
#
# COMPACT_ATOMS: atom_id res chain seq x y z
N MET A 1 1.28 0.22 -13.07
CA MET A 1 0.97 0.39 -11.64
C MET A 1 -0.27 -0.42 -11.28
N GLY A 2 -0.32 -1.04 -10.10
CA GLY A 2 -1.50 -1.76 -9.61
C GLY A 2 -1.63 -1.69 -8.08
N ILE A 3 -2.86 -1.71 -7.59
CA ILE A 3 -3.19 -1.75 -6.16
C ILE A 3 -3.61 -3.19 -5.81
N LEU A 4 -3.09 -3.73 -4.71
CA LEU A 4 -3.48 -5.06 -4.26
C LEU A 4 -4.90 -5.07 -3.70
N SER A 5 -5.61 -6.15 -4.00
CA SER A 5 -6.89 -6.50 -3.39
C SER A 5 -6.74 -7.73 -2.48
N PRO A 6 -7.69 -7.98 -1.55
CA PRO A 6 -7.65 -9.16 -0.67
C PRO A 6 -7.54 -10.48 -1.45
N ILE A 7 -8.16 -10.56 -2.63
CA ILE A 7 -8.12 -11.74 -3.52
C ILE A 7 -6.69 -12.02 -4.01
N ASN A 8 -5.83 -11.00 -4.13
CA ASN A 8 -4.45 -11.18 -4.54
C ASN A 8 -3.56 -11.74 -3.41
N LYS A 9 -3.90 -11.46 -2.14
CA LYS A 9 -3.08 -11.85 -0.98
C LYS A 9 -3.48 -13.19 -0.38
N ASN A 10 -4.72 -13.63 -0.55
CA ASN A 10 -5.21 -14.91 -0.03
C ASN A 10 -4.86 -16.08 -0.96
N ALA A 11 -4.59 -17.25 -0.40
CA ALA A 11 -4.33 -18.45 -1.19
C ALA A 11 -5.54 -18.81 -2.07
N GLY A 12 -5.28 -19.29 -3.29
CA GLY A 12 -6.30 -19.68 -4.25
C GLY A 12 -6.05 -19.12 -5.65
N GLU A 13 -7.03 -19.29 -6.54
CA GLU A 13 -6.88 -18.92 -7.96
C GLU A 13 -6.57 -17.44 -8.18
N GLY A 14 -7.16 -16.56 -7.37
CA GLY A 14 -6.95 -15.11 -7.47
C GLY A 14 -5.49 -14.71 -7.31
N ARG A 15 -4.83 -15.26 -6.29
CA ARG A 15 -3.39 -15.09 -6.06
C ARG A 15 -2.56 -15.70 -7.17
N ILE A 16 -2.86 -16.93 -7.60
CA ILE A 16 -2.10 -17.60 -8.67
C ILE A 16 -2.16 -16.79 -9.97
N LYS A 17 -3.36 -16.30 -10.36
CA LYS A 17 -3.53 -15.44 -11.54
C LYS A 17 -2.75 -14.13 -11.40
N TYR A 18 -2.78 -13.54 -10.21
CA TYR A 18 -2.04 -12.31 -9.93
C TYR A 18 -0.52 -12.51 -9.98
N GLU A 19 0.02 -13.56 -9.36
CA GLU A 19 1.44 -13.91 -9.39
C GLU A 19 1.92 -14.14 -10.82
N LYS A 20 1.15 -14.86 -11.65
CA LYS A 20 1.47 -15.04 -13.07
C LYS A 20 1.56 -13.70 -13.82
N LYS A 21 0.57 -12.81 -13.63
CA LYS A 21 0.59 -11.45 -14.22
C LYS A 21 1.80 -10.66 -13.73
N ARG A 22 2.08 -10.71 -12.42
CA ARG A 22 3.21 -10.02 -11.79
C ARG A 22 4.55 -10.49 -12.36
N GLN A 23 4.75 -11.81 -12.49
CA GLN A 23 5.95 -12.38 -13.09
C GLN A 23 6.11 -11.98 -14.56
N HIS A 24 5.02 -12.01 -15.35
CA HIS A 24 5.04 -11.60 -16.75
C HIS A 24 5.49 -10.13 -16.93
N ILE A 25 5.03 -9.22 -16.06
CA ILE A 25 5.46 -7.82 -16.09
C ILE A 25 6.93 -7.71 -15.68
N LEU A 26 7.33 -8.37 -14.59
CA LEU A 26 8.70 -8.33 -14.06
C LEU A 26 9.72 -8.94 -15.03
N SER A 27 9.31 -9.86 -15.90
CA SER A 27 10.15 -10.43 -16.97
C SER A 27 10.19 -9.59 -18.25
N SER A 28 9.50 -8.44 -18.30
CA SER A 28 9.44 -7.56 -19.48
C SER A 28 10.19 -6.25 -19.26
N TYR A 29 10.34 -5.41 -20.30
CA TYR A 29 10.88 -4.05 -20.18
C TYR A 29 9.90 -3.03 -19.56
N THR A 30 8.73 -3.48 -19.11
CA THR A 30 7.71 -2.62 -18.49
C THR A 30 8.09 -2.29 -17.05
N ASN A 31 8.08 -1.01 -16.67
CA ASN A 31 8.23 -0.59 -15.27
C ASN A 31 7.08 -1.10 -14.40
N PHE A 32 7.37 -1.47 -13.14
CA PHE A 32 6.37 -2.05 -12.23
C PHE A 32 6.24 -1.23 -10.95
N VAL A 33 5.00 -0.95 -10.55
CA VAL A 33 4.66 -0.32 -9.27
C VAL A 33 3.48 -1.09 -8.68
N GLU A 34 3.63 -1.56 -7.44
CA GLU A 34 2.62 -2.32 -6.68
C GLU A 34 2.41 -1.66 -5.32
N ILE A 35 1.16 -1.28 -5.04
CA ILE A 35 0.76 -0.61 -3.80
C ILE A 35 -0.04 -1.61 -2.96
N ASP A 36 0.46 -1.90 -1.76
CA ASP A 36 -0.19 -2.79 -0.79
C ASP A 36 -0.61 -2.01 0.46
N LEU A 37 -1.90 -1.69 0.54
CA LEU A 37 -2.54 -1.04 1.69
C LEU A 37 -3.34 -2.05 2.54
N LEU A 38 -3.07 -3.35 2.43
CA LEU A 38 -3.83 -4.40 3.10
C LEU A 38 -3.06 -4.99 4.28
N ARG A 39 -3.58 -4.83 5.50
CA ARG A 39 -2.99 -5.39 6.73
C ARG A 39 -3.19 -6.90 6.90
N GLN A 40 -4.00 -7.54 6.06
CA GLN A 40 -4.29 -8.98 6.11
C GLN A 40 -3.90 -9.68 4.80
N GLY A 41 -3.70 -10.99 4.91
CA GLY A 41 -3.33 -11.87 3.80
C GLY A 41 -1.82 -12.05 3.70
N ASN A 42 -1.40 -12.98 2.85
CA ASN A 42 0.02 -13.31 2.73
C ASN A 42 0.73 -12.24 1.89
N SER A 43 1.90 -11.79 2.36
CA SER A 43 2.74 -10.84 1.64
C SER A 43 3.02 -11.31 0.21
N MET A 44 3.03 -10.38 -0.75
CA MET A 44 3.51 -10.62 -2.12
C MET A 44 5.04 -10.50 -2.23
N ILE A 45 5.67 -9.97 -1.18
CA ILE A 45 7.12 -9.68 -1.12
C ILE A 45 7.75 -10.61 -0.09
N THR A 46 8.63 -11.49 -0.57
CA THR A 46 9.53 -12.27 0.28
C THR A 46 10.79 -11.46 0.49
N LEU A 47 11.04 -11.01 1.72
CA LEU A 47 12.29 -10.37 2.10
C LEU A 47 13.15 -11.35 2.88
N ASN A 48 14.46 -11.31 2.64
CA ASN A 48 15.42 -12.07 3.44
C ASN A 48 15.48 -11.57 4.90
N GLN A 49 15.02 -10.34 5.15
CA GLN A 49 14.94 -9.72 6.46
C GLN A 49 13.49 -9.53 6.86
N ASN A 50 13.19 -9.79 8.13
CA ASN A 50 11.84 -9.69 8.68
C ASN A 50 11.50 -8.21 8.99
N ILE A 51 11.33 -7.40 7.94
CA ILE A 51 10.89 -6.00 8.08
C ILE A 51 9.40 -6.02 8.44
N LYS A 52 9.09 -5.71 9.70
CA LYS A 52 7.72 -5.52 10.16
C LYS A 52 7.15 -4.24 9.54
N ARG A 53 5.99 -4.35 8.91
CA ARG A 53 5.29 -3.28 8.19
C ARG A 53 3.82 -3.62 8.06
N ASP A 54 2.97 -2.61 8.10
CA ASP A 54 1.54 -2.77 7.78
C ASP A 54 1.30 -2.65 6.27
N TYR A 55 2.05 -1.76 5.61
CA TYR A 55 1.84 -1.36 4.23
C TYR A 55 3.16 -1.27 3.48
N CYS A 56 3.09 -1.32 2.15
CA CYS A 56 4.24 -0.98 1.33
C CYS A 56 3.90 -0.54 -0.08
N ILE A 57 4.84 0.16 -0.69
CA ILE A 57 4.86 0.45 -2.12
C ILE A 57 6.15 -0.16 -2.67
N LEU A 58 6.02 -1.03 -3.67
CA LEU A 58 7.13 -1.63 -4.39
C LEU A 58 7.26 -0.96 -5.75
N VAL A 59 8.44 -0.41 -6.04
CA VAL A 59 8.79 0.19 -7.32
C VAL A 59 9.94 -0.60 -7.93
N SER A 60 9.73 -1.20 -9.11
CA SER A 60 10.74 -1.95 -9.85
C SER A 60 10.88 -1.38 -11.26
N PRO A 61 11.79 -0.40 -11.45
CA PRO A 61 12.17 0.09 -12.77
C PRO A 61 12.77 -1.04 -13.59
N SER A 62 12.39 -1.18 -14.86
CA SER A 62 12.81 -2.31 -15.70
C SER A 62 14.31 -2.29 -15.97
N ASN A 63 14.90 -1.10 -16.12
CA ASN A 63 16.32 -0.88 -16.38
C ASN A 63 17.23 -1.12 -15.16
N GLN A 64 16.67 -1.30 -13.96
CA GLN A 64 17.41 -1.53 -12.71
C GLN A 64 17.18 -2.94 -12.15
N ARG A 65 16.50 -3.83 -12.88
CA ARG A 65 16.25 -5.19 -12.38
C ARG A 65 17.55 -6.00 -12.27
N PRO A 66 17.67 -6.88 -11.26
CA PRO A 66 16.63 -7.34 -10.33
C PRO A 66 16.36 -6.44 -9.11
N GLN A 67 17.01 -5.28 -8.99
CA GLN A 67 16.79 -4.36 -7.88
C GLN A 67 15.40 -3.70 -7.97
N ALA A 68 14.89 -3.34 -6.79
CA ALA A 68 13.63 -2.64 -6.62
C ALA A 68 13.70 -1.77 -5.36
N TYR A 69 12.95 -0.67 -5.36
CA TYR A 69 12.77 0.18 -4.20
C TYR A 69 11.54 -0.27 -3.44
N LEU A 70 11.68 -0.36 -2.13
CA LEU A 70 10.63 -0.76 -1.23
C LEU A 70 10.39 0.32 -0.19
N TYR A 71 9.24 0.97 -0.29
CA TYR A 71 8.79 1.96 0.67
C TYR A 71 7.84 1.27 1.65
N ALA A 72 8.37 0.85 2.80
CA ALA A 72 7.61 0.21 3.86
C ALA A 72 7.20 1.24 4.93
N PHE A 73 5.96 1.17 5.41
CA PHE A 73 5.43 2.09 6.41
C PHE A 73 4.30 1.43 7.21
N ASN A 74 3.97 2.03 8.35
CA ASN A 74 2.95 1.54 9.28
C ASN A 74 1.77 2.51 9.37
N ILE A 75 0.72 2.11 10.08
CA ILE A 75 -0.51 2.91 10.15
C ILE A 75 -0.37 4.30 10.78
N GLN A 76 0.64 4.52 11.61
CA GLN A 76 0.90 5.83 12.21
C GLN A 76 1.76 6.73 11.31
N ASP A 77 2.42 6.15 10.32
CA ASP A 77 3.33 6.87 9.42
C ASP A 77 2.55 7.55 8.30
N MET A 78 3.04 8.68 7.81
CA MET A 78 2.55 9.23 6.53
C MET A 78 2.91 8.27 5.39
N ILE A 79 2.05 8.18 4.38
CA ILE A 79 2.38 7.44 3.16
C ILE A 79 3.60 8.12 2.51
N PRO A 80 4.69 7.37 2.25
CA PRO A 80 5.90 7.95 1.67
C PRO A 80 5.66 8.42 0.24
N VAL A 81 6.21 9.59 -0.10
CA VAL A 81 6.33 10.05 -1.47
C VAL A 81 7.35 9.16 -2.19
N PHE A 82 7.04 8.75 -3.42
CA PHE A 82 7.90 7.90 -4.22
C PHE A 82 7.97 8.36 -5.67
N THR A 83 9.07 8.04 -6.35
CA THR A 83 9.26 8.40 -7.76
C THR A 83 8.63 7.33 -8.66
N LEU A 84 7.88 7.77 -9.66
CA LEU A 84 7.36 6.90 -10.71
C LEU A 84 8.48 6.57 -11.71
N PRO A 85 8.74 5.28 -11.98
CA PRO A 85 9.69 4.89 -13.00
C PRO A 85 9.10 5.17 -14.39
N LEU A 86 9.74 6.07 -15.13
CA LEU A 86 9.40 6.44 -16.50
C LEU A 86 10.47 5.92 -17.48
N LEU A 87 10.41 6.34 -18.74
CA LEU A 87 11.48 6.05 -19.68
C LEU A 87 12.74 6.87 -19.32
N PRO A 88 13.95 6.41 -19.68
CA PRO A 88 15.19 7.10 -19.33
C PRO A 88 15.28 8.56 -19.80
N GLU A 89 14.61 8.88 -20.91
CA GLU A 89 14.50 10.22 -21.49
C GLU A 89 13.48 11.13 -20.79
N ASP A 90 12.61 10.56 -19.96
CA ASP A 90 11.57 11.31 -19.24
C ASP A 90 12.13 11.86 -17.91
N SER A 91 11.65 13.05 -17.54
CA SER A 91 11.96 13.63 -16.23
C SER A 91 11.26 12.87 -15.10
N GLU A 92 11.96 12.64 -14.00
CA GLU A 92 11.38 11.97 -12.82
C GLU A 92 10.12 12.68 -12.32
N ILE A 93 9.05 11.91 -12.09
CA ILE A 93 7.81 12.39 -11.49
C ILE A 93 7.69 11.80 -10.09
N THR A 94 7.53 12.65 -9.08
CA THR A 94 7.22 12.23 -7.71
C THR A 94 5.71 12.10 -7.54
N LEU A 95 5.28 11.05 -6.84
CA LEU A 95 3.88 10.80 -6.51
C LEU A 95 3.66 10.93 -5.01
N ASP A 96 2.82 11.90 -4.63
CA ASP A 96 2.30 12.04 -3.28
C ASP A 96 0.93 11.35 -3.17
N LEU A 97 0.97 10.06 -2.81
CA LEU A 97 -0.25 9.27 -2.63
C LEU A 97 -1.06 9.71 -1.39
N GLN A 98 -0.41 10.30 -0.38
CA GLN A 98 -1.11 10.80 0.82
C GLN A 98 -2.07 11.93 0.43
N SER A 99 -1.59 12.91 -0.33
CA SER A 99 -2.39 14.04 -0.80
C SER A 99 -3.56 13.59 -1.68
N ILE A 100 -3.31 12.64 -2.59
CA ILE A 100 -4.37 12.07 -3.45
C ILE A 100 -5.44 11.35 -2.60
N LEU A 101 -5.02 10.56 -1.60
CA LEU A 101 -5.94 9.86 -0.71
C LEU A 101 -6.82 10.83 0.08
N HIS A 102 -6.23 11.90 0.65
CA HIS A 102 -6.99 12.93 1.36
C HIS A 102 -8.01 13.63 0.45
N GLN A 103 -7.62 13.99 -0.77
CA GLN A 103 -8.53 14.63 -1.72
C GLN A 103 -9.72 13.73 -2.07
N VAL A 104 -9.47 12.45 -2.36
CA VAL A 104 -10.54 11.48 -2.62
C VAL A 104 -11.42 11.31 -1.38
N TYR A 105 -10.82 11.34 -0.19
CA TYR A 105 -11.56 11.20 1.06
C TYR A 105 -12.52 12.36 1.31
N ASP A 106 -12.03 13.58 1.16
CA ASP A 106 -12.80 14.80 1.37
C ASP A 106 -13.89 14.96 0.31
N GLN A 107 -13.57 14.72 -0.96
CA GLN A 107 -14.54 14.80 -2.06
C GLN A 107 -15.63 13.75 -1.93
N GLY A 108 -15.26 12.54 -1.50
CA GLY A 108 -16.20 11.45 -1.26
C GLY A 108 -17.04 11.61 0.00
N ARG A 109 -16.73 12.59 0.86
CA ARG A 109 -17.37 12.80 2.17
C ARG A 109 -17.41 11.51 3.01
N TYR A 110 -16.31 10.77 3.00
CA TYR A 110 -16.24 9.50 3.74
C TYR A 110 -16.38 9.69 5.25
N ASP A 111 -16.17 10.92 5.77
CA ASP A 111 -16.49 11.31 7.14
C ASP A 111 -17.95 11.01 7.51
N LEU A 112 -18.87 11.09 6.54
CA LEU A 112 -20.30 10.83 6.74
C LEU A 112 -20.69 9.36 6.50
N ILE A 113 -19.83 8.58 5.85
CA ILE A 113 -20.14 7.22 5.39
C ILE A 113 -19.51 6.18 6.32
N ILE A 114 -18.32 6.47 6.84
CA ILE A 114 -17.56 5.56 7.69
C ILE A 114 -18.07 5.66 9.12
N ASP A 115 -18.58 4.55 9.64
CA ASP A 115 -18.95 4.42 11.05
C ASP A 115 -17.71 4.16 11.91
N TYR A 116 -17.16 5.22 12.47
CA TYR A 116 -15.99 5.17 13.36
C TYR A 116 -16.25 4.49 14.70
N GLN A 117 -17.50 4.14 15.05
CA GLN A 117 -17.80 3.37 16.27
C GLN A 117 -17.54 1.87 16.08
N GLN A 118 -17.48 1.38 14.84
CA GLN A 118 -17.25 -0.03 14.55
C GLN A 118 -15.84 -0.49 14.93
N LYS A 119 -15.72 -1.79 15.20
CA LYS A 119 -14.43 -2.41 15.46
C LYS A 119 -13.59 -2.40 14.18
N ILE A 120 -12.33 -1.97 14.30
CA ILE A 120 -11.37 -1.98 13.20
C ILE A 120 -11.02 -3.43 12.83
N ILE A 121 -11.15 -3.77 11.55
CA ILE A 121 -10.82 -5.08 10.99
C ILE A 121 -9.80 -4.90 9.85
N PRO A 122 -8.67 -5.62 9.85
CA PRO A 122 -8.18 -6.48 10.93
C PRO A 122 -7.85 -5.64 12.18
N ALA A 123 -7.88 -6.28 13.35
CA ALA A 123 -7.59 -5.61 14.62
C ALA A 123 -6.18 -5.00 14.59
N LEU A 124 -6.06 -3.81 15.18
CA LEU A 124 -4.78 -3.13 15.35
C LEU A 124 -3.94 -3.79 16.44
N SER A 125 -2.64 -3.53 16.45
CA SER A 125 -1.81 -3.85 17.60
C SER A 125 -2.29 -3.08 18.84
N LYS A 126 -1.85 -3.46 20.04
CA LYS A 126 -2.23 -2.75 21.27
C LYS A 126 -1.82 -1.28 21.22
N ASN A 127 -0.60 -0.99 20.75
CA ASN A 127 -0.08 0.38 20.67
C ASN A 127 -0.85 1.21 19.64
N ASP A 128 -1.11 0.62 18.46
CA ASP A 128 -1.84 1.32 17.39
C ASP A 128 -3.31 1.54 17.75
N SER A 129 -3.92 0.62 18.51
CA SER A 129 -5.28 0.77 19.03
C SER A 129 -5.39 1.98 19.97
N ILE A 130 -4.45 2.11 20.92
CA ILE A 130 -4.40 3.25 21.85
C ILE A 130 -4.20 4.57 21.08
N TRP A 131 -3.29 4.57 20.11
CA TRP A 131 -3.06 5.74 19.24
C TRP A 131 -4.33 6.14 18.48
N ALA A 132 -4.99 5.19 17.83
CA ALA A 132 -6.20 5.45 17.05
C ALA A 132 -7.36 5.94 17.94
N GLU A 133 -7.57 5.33 19.12
CA GLU A 133 -8.59 5.77 20.08
C GLU A 133 -8.37 7.21 20.55
N ASN A 134 -7.12 7.60 20.81
CA ASN A 134 -6.80 8.97 21.20
C ASN A 134 -7.11 9.98 20.09
N ILE A 135 -6.88 9.63 18.82
CA ILE A 135 -7.24 10.48 17.68
C ILE A 135 -8.75 10.61 17.55
N LEU A 136 -9.47 9.48 17.58
CA LEU A 136 -10.93 9.47 17.43
C LEU A 136 -11.63 10.26 18.54
N LYS A 137 -11.18 10.13 19.79
CA LYS A 137 -11.70 10.91 20.93
C LYS A 137 -11.48 12.41 20.76
N LYS A 138 -10.28 12.83 20.32
CA LYS A 138 -9.99 14.25 20.06
C LYS A 138 -10.88 14.85 18.96
N GLN A 139 -11.30 14.03 18.01
CA GLN A 139 -12.20 14.42 16.92
C GLN A 139 -13.69 14.27 17.26
N GLY A 140 -14.04 13.81 18.48
CA GLY A 140 -15.42 13.59 18.89
C GLY A 140 -16.12 12.43 18.16
N LEU A 141 -15.35 11.52 17.55
CA LEU A 141 -15.86 10.35 16.82
C LEU A 141 -16.05 9.13 17.72
N ARG A 142 -15.56 9.19 18.97
CA ARG A 142 -15.70 8.20 20.05
C ARG A 142 -15.65 8.84 21.42
#